data_AF-A0A7J9F022-F1
#
_entry.id   AF-A0A7J9F022-F1
#
_cell.length_a   1.000
_cell.length_b   1.000
_cell.length_c   1.000
_cell.angle_alpha   90.00
_cell.angle_beta   90.00
_cell.angle_gamma   90.00
#
_symmetry.space_group_name_H-M   'P 1'
#
loop_
_entity.id
_entity.type
_entity.pdbx_description
1 polymer ?
#
loop_
_entity_poly.entity_id
_entity_poly.type
_entity_poly.pdbx_seq_one_letter_code
_entity_poly.pdbx_strand_id
1 'polypeptide(L)' 'MLLQYLHPDNMSSAEKMKIELAKVRDEFKMSESDCGSARVQVAQLTTKIKHLSSVLHKKVTLQMRFSLYTWMLSLQ' A
#
# COMPACT_ATOMS: atom_id res chain seq x y z
N MET A 1 1.64 15.77 25.48
CA MET A 1 0.36 15.07 25.21
C MET A 1 0.19 14.73 23.72
N LEU A 2 0.45 15.66 22.78
CA LEU A 2 0.28 15.40 21.33
C LEU A 2 1.24 14.34 20.73
N LEU A 3 2.46 14.24 21.25
CA LEU A 3 3.49 13.30 20.78
C LEU A 3 3.14 11.81 21.01
N GLN A 4 2.27 11.49 21.98
CA GLN A 4 1.83 10.11 22.22
C GLN A 4 0.88 9.59 21.13
N TYR A 5 0.07 10.46 20.54
CA TYR A 5 -0.87 10.07 19.47
C TYR A 5 -0.18 9.85 18.11
N LEU A 6 0.99 10.45 17.90
CA LEU A 6 1.81 10.29 16.69
C LEU A 6 2.82 9.14 16.81
N HIS A 7 2.77 8.37 17.90
CA HIS A 7 3.68 7.25 18.10
C HIS A 7 3.43 6.17 17.03
N PRO A 8 4.47 5.58 16.42
CA PRO A 8 4.30 4.54 15.41
C PRO A 8 3.44 3.35 15.83
N ASP A 9 3.40 3.07 17.13
CA ASP A 9 2.56 2.00 17.68
C ASP A 9 1.06 2.32 17.66
N ASN A 10 0.72 3.61 17.69
CA ASN A 10 -0.65 4.10 17.65
C ASN A 10 -1.16 4.38 16.22
N MET A 11 -0.31 4.21 15.20
CA MET A 11 -0.71 4.34 13.80
C MET A 11 -1.54 3.13 13.33
N SER A 12 -2.56 3.41 12.54
CA SER A 12 -3.34 2.37 11.87
C SER A 12 -2.48 1.57 10.86
N SER A 13 -2.90 0.33 10.58
CA SER A 13 -2.27 -0.49 9.54
C SER A 13 -2.24 0.21 8.17
N ALA A 14 -3.24 1.04 7.86
CA ALA A 14 -3.30 1.82 6.63
C ALA A 14 -2.23 2.93 6.60
N GLU A 15 -1.97 3.61 7.71
CA GLU A 15 -0.93 4.64 7.79
C GLU A 15 0.48 4.02 7.71
N LYS A 16 0.69 2.89 8.40
CA LYS A 16 1.93 2.11 8.27
C LYS A 16 2.16 1.68 6.82
N MET A 17 1.13 1.24 6.12
CA MET A 17 1.20 0.88 4.70
C MET A 17 1.55 2.08 3.81
N LYS A 18 0.97 3.26 4.05
CA LYS A 18 1.32 4.47 3.29
C LYS A 18 2.80 4.83 3.43
N ILE A 19 3.36 4.70 4.63
CA ILE A 19 4.78 4.97 4.90
C ILE A 19 5.66 3.95 4.15
N GLU A 20 5.33 2.66 4.23
CA GLU A 20 6.09 1.62 3.52
C GLU A 20 6.04 1.80 2.00
N LEU A 21 4.89 2.18 1.43
CA LEU A 21 4.78 2.49 0.00
C LEU A 21 5.57 3.74 -0.42
N ALA A 22 5.73 4.71 0.47
CA ALA A 22 6.59 5.86 0.24
C ALA A 22 8.07 5.46 0.23
N LYS A 23 8.51 4.61 1.17
CA LYS A 23 9.88 4.06 1.18
C LYS A 23 10.20 3.27 -0.09
N VAL A 24 9.29 2.37 -0.50
CA VAL A 24 9.44 1.58 -1.74
C VAL A 24 9.47 2.49 -2.97
N ARG A 25 8.71 3.60 -2.97
CA ARG A 25 8.81 4.58 -4.04
C ARG A 25 10.20 5.25 -4.05
N ASP A 26 10.69 5.68 -2.90
CA ASP A 26 11.97 6.36 -2.80
C ASP A 26 13.17 5.48 -3.19
N GLU A 27 13.06 4.17 -2.99
CA GLU A 27 14.06 3.19 -3.42
C GLU A 27 14.04 2.94 -4.93
N PHE A 28 12.85 2.95 -5.55
CA PHE A 28 12.69 2.58 -6.96
C PHE A 28 12.55 3.77 -7.92
N LYS A 29 12.43 5.00 -7.42
CA LYS A 29 12.35 6.23 -8.24
C LYS A 29 13.66 6.48 -8.98
N MET A 30 13.57 6.88 -10.25
CA MET A 30 14.75 7.25 -11.05
C MET A 30 15.10 8.74 -10.97
N SER A 31 14.12 9.57 -10.61
CA SER A 31 14.27 11.00 -10.36
C SER A 31 13.35 11.40 -9.21
N GLU A 32 13.58 12.58 -8.62
CA GLU A 32 12.75 13.04 -7.50
C GLU A 32 11.26 13.18 -7.86
N SER A 33 10.96 13.43 -9.14
CA SER A 33 9.60 13.56 -9.65
C SER A 33 8.97 12.24 -10.11
N ASP A 34 9.71 11.12 -10.11
CA ASP A 34 9.20 9.85 -10.61
C ASP A 34 8.18 9.23 -9.64
N CYS A 35 6.91 9.59 -9.85
CA CYS A 35 5.78 9.14 -9.05
C CYS A 35 5.01 7.96 -9.66
N GLY A 36 5.49 7.37 -10.77
CA GLY A 36 4.65 6.46 -11.53
C GLY A 36 5.32 5.68 -12.66
N SER A 37 6.65 5.59 -12.72
CA SER A 37 7.30 4.67 -13.66
C SER A 37 6.85 3.22 -13.43
N ALA A 38 6.89 2.40 -14.48
CA ALA A 38 6.45 1.01 -14.41
C ALA A 38 7.14 0.22 -13.28
N ARG A 39 8.43 0.49 -13.04
CA ARG A 39 9.20 -0.11 -11.94
C ARG A 39 8.68 0.28 -10.56
N VAL A 40 8.37 1.56 -10.34
CA VAL A 40 7.81 2.07 -9.07
C VAL A 40 6.43 1.46 -8.84
N GLN A 41 5.58 1.42 -9.88
CA GLN A 41 4.25 0.83 -9.79
C GLN A 41 4.31 -0.67 -9.46
N VAL A 42 5.18 -1.44 -10.12
CA VAL A 42 5.36 -2.88 -9.87
C VAL A 42 5.87 -3.13 -8.45
N ALA A 43 6.84 -2.35 -7.97
CA ALA A 43 7.35 -2.49 -6.60
C ALA A 43 6.26 -2.20 -5.55
N GLN A 44 5.49 -1.12 -5.74
CA GLN A 44 4.38 -0.77 -4.86
C GLN A 44 3.27 -1.83 -4.87
N LEU A 45 2.89 -2.35 -6.04
CA LEU A 45 1.90 -3.43 -6.16
C LEU A 45 2.37 -4.71 -5.48
N THR A 46 3.64 -5.07 -5.63
CA THR A 46 4.23 -6.25 -4.99
C THR A 46 4.15 -6.16 -3.47
N THR A 47 4.45 -5.00 -2.90
CA THR A 47 4.35 -4.74 -1.46
C THR A 47 2.91 -4.81 -0.96
N LYS A 48 1.94 -4.26 -1.71
CA LYS A 48 0.51 -4.37 -1.39
C LYS A 48 0.04 -5.82 -1.41
N ILE A 49 0.44 -6.62 -2.41
CA ILE A 49 0.09 -8.03 -2.52
C ILE A 49 0.65 -8.83 -1.33
N LYS A 50 1.91 -8.60 -0.94
CA LYS A 50 2.53 -9.25 0.22
C LYS A 50 1.77 -8.94 1.51
N HIS A 51 1.42 -7.69 1.73
CA HIS A 51 0.64 -7.30 2.90
C HIS A 51 -0.77 -7.90 2.90
N LEU A 52 -1.48 -7.80 1.78
CA LEU A 52 -2.81 -8.40 1.63
C LEU A 52 -2.76 -9.90 1.89
N SER A 53 -1.76 -10.60 1.34
CA SER A 53 -1.54 -12.03 1.59
C SER A 53 -1.36 -12.36 3.08
N SER A 54 -0.64 -11.52 3.83
CA SER A 54 -0.43 -11.70 5.28
C SER A 54 -1.68 -11.46 6.13
N VAL A 55 -2.59 -10.60 5.67
CA VAL A 55 -3.82 -10.22 6.39
C VAL A 55 -5.02 -11.09 5.97
N LEU A 56 -4.91 -11.80 4.85
CA LEU A 56 -5.97 -12.64 4.27
C LEU A 56 -6.12 -13.98 5.01
N HIS A 57 -6.89 -14.00 6.09
CA HIS A 57 -7.38 -15.26 6.67
C HIS A 57 -8.49 -15.89 5.81
N LYS A 58 -8.66 -17.22 5.85
CA LYS A 58 -9.49 -18.08 4.94
C LYS A 58 -10.96 -17.66 4.65
N LYS A 59 -11.51 -16.60 5.24
CA LYS A 59 -12.92 -16.16 5.12
C LYS A 59 -13.11 -14.84 4.35
N VAL A 60 -12.10 -14.37 3.63
CA VAL A 60 -12.01 -12.98 3.10
C VAL A 60 -12.26 -12.91 1.57
N THR A 61 -13.10 -13.79 1.02
CA THR A 61 -13.45 -13.79 -0.42
C THR A 61 -14.15 -12.50 -0.87
N LEU A 62 -14.86 -11.83 0.03
CA LEU A 62 -15.58 -10.58 -0.25
C LEU A 62 -14.67 -9.36 -0.44
N GLN A 63 -13.59 -9.23 0.35
CA GLN A 63 -12.61 -8.15 0.19
C GLN A 63 -11.83 -8.30 -1.12
N MET A 64 -11.48 -9.53 -1.51
CA MET A 64 -10.78 -9.78 -2.78
C MET A 64 -11.63 -9.33 -3.98
N ARG A 65 -12.94 -9.64 -3.98
CA ARG A 65 -13.86 -9.18 -5.02
C ARG A 65 -13.98 -7.66 -5.03
N PHE A 66 -14.22 -7.04 -3.87
CA PHE A 66 -14.40 -5.59 -3.79
C PHE A 66 -13.16 -4.83 -4.30
N SER A 67 -11.96 -5.27 -3.89
CA SER A 67 -10.69 -4.67 -4.34
C SER A 67 -10.48 -4.81 -5.85
N LEU A 68 -10.79 -5.98 -6.42
CA LEU A 68 -10.70 -6.20 -7.88
C LEU A 68 -11.66 -5.29 -8.66
N TYR A 69 -12.91 -5.16 -8.20
CA TYR A 69 -13.91 -4.28 -8.82
C TYR A 69 -13.50 -2.81 -8.72
N THR A 70 -13.02 -2.35 -7.56
CA THR A 70 -12.54 -0.96 -7.42
C THR A 70 -11.32 -0.65 -8.30
N TRP A 71 -10.41 -1.62 -8.46
CA TRP A 71 -9.24 -1.45 -9.32
C TRP A 71 -9.63 -1.38 -10.79
N MET A 72 -10.55 -2.26 -11.22
CA MET A 72 -11.06 -2.28 -12.60
C MET A 72 -11.82 -0.99 -12.96
N LEU A 73 -12.60 -0.43 -12.03
CA LEU A 73 -13.30 0.85 -12.21
C LEU A 73 -12.35 2.06 -12.25
N SER A 74 -11.14 1.96 -11.69
CA SER A 74 -10.14 3.04 -11.72
C SER A 74 -9.31 3.07 -13.01
N LEU A 75 -9.54 2.10 -13.92
CA LEU A 75 -8.88 1.98 -15.23
C LEU A 75 -9.78 2.41 -16.40
N GLN A 76 -11.01 2.86 -16.13
CA GLN A 76 -11.91 3.53 -17.08
C GLN A 76 -11.80 5.05 -16.93
#